data_AF-K2BK22-F1
#
_entry.id   AF-K2BK22-F1
#
_cell.length_a   1.000
_cell.length_b   1.000
_cell.length_c   1.000
_cell.angle_alpha   90.00
_cell.angle_beta   90.00
_cell.angle_gamma   90.00
#
_symmetry.space_group_name_H-M   'P 1'
#
loop_
_entity.id
_entity.type
_entity.pdbx_description
1 polymer ?
#
loop_
_entity_poly.entity_id
_entity_poly.type
_entity_poly.pdbx_seq_one_letter_code
_entity_poly.pdbx_strand_id
1 'polypeptide(L)'
;MQGLVQASASQIYLKSRLQLITNFLNDRSLTRESLQRIFSNEIAGTHISNMAFVGENILRIQVTADNSTSLGEVLKYYQGGDAYFIQVVSRGITRGKDGEYQLSLDLTIPEGES
;
A
#
# COMPACT_ATOMS: atom_id res chain seq x y z
N MET A 1 25.95 -40.70 14.71
CA MET A 1 24.77 -40.10 14.05
C MET A 1 24.26 -38.80 14.70
N GLN A 2 24.70 -38.41 15.90
CA GLN A 2 24.20 -37.18 16.56
C GLN A 2 24.71 -35.85 15.95
N GLY A 3 25.90 -35.82 15.33
CA GLY A 3 26.45 -34.60 14.71
C GLY A 3 25.76 -34.15 13.41
N LEU A 4 25.20 -35.08 12.64
CA LEU A 4 24.46 -34.77 11.40
C LEU A 4 23.09 -34.13 11.67
N VAL A 5 22.46 -34.46 12.81
CA VAL A 5 21.16 -33.91 13.23
C VAL A 5 21.30 -32.50 13.83
N GLN A 6 22.39 -32.21 14.53
CA GLN A 6 22.68 -30.86 15.02
C GLN A 6 23.11 -29.90 13.90
N ALA A 7 23.87 -30.38 12.92
CA ALA A 7 24.22 -29.59 11.74
C ALA A 7 22.97 -29.27 10.90
N SER A 8 22.06 -30.22 10.71
CA SER A 8 20.81 -29.98 9.98
C SER A 8 19.86 -29.03 10.72
N ALA A 9 19.72 -29.14 12.04
CA ALA A 9 18.90 -28.22 12.84
C ALA A 9 19.44 -26.78 12.79
N SER A 10 20.77 -26.62 12.86
CA SER A 10 21.43 -25.32 12.77
C SER A 10 21.29 -24.67 11.38
N GLN A 11 21.33 -25.48 10.31
CA GLN A 11 21.10 -25.03 8.94
C GLN A 11 19.63 -24.64 8.68
N ILE A 12 18.68 -25.42 9.20
CA ILE A 12 17.24 -25.11 9.12
C ILE A 12 16.94 -23.79 9.85
N TYR A 13 17.53 -23.61 11.03
CA TYR A 13 17.37 -22.38 11.82
C TYR A 13 17.93 -21.14 11.12
N LEU A 14 19.13 -21.26 10.53
CA LEU A 14 19.74 -20.18 9.77
C LEU A 14 18.91 -19.83 8.52
N LYS A 15 18.42 -20.85 7.79
CA LYS A 15 17.54 -20.65 6.63
C LYS A 15 16.26 -19.91 7.03
N SER A 16 15.61 -20.32 8.11
CA SER A 16 14.39 -19.68 8.62
C SER A 16 14.64 -18.20 8.99
N ARG A 17 15.75 -17.89 9.68
CA ARG A 17 16.10 -16.50 10.01
C ARG A 17 16.41 -15.65 8.78
N LEU A 18 17.13 -16.19 7.81
CA LEU A 18 17.40 -15.48 6.56
C LEU A 18 16.12 -15.22 5.78
N GLN A 19 15.19 -16.18 5.77
CA GLN A 19 13.87 -16.02 5.15
C GLN A 19 13.07 -14.91 5.84
N LEU A 20 13.04 -14.89 7.18
CA LEU A 20 12.40 -13.81 7.95
C LEU A 20 13.01 -12.43 7.66
N ILE A 21 14.35 -12.35 7.55
CA ILE A 21 15.05 -11.10 7.21
C ILE A 21 14.70 -10.67 5.78
N THR A 22 14.71 -11.59 4.82
CA THR A 22 14.35 -11.30 3.43
C THR A 22 12.91 -10.84 3.31
N ASN A 23 11.96 -11.50 3.99
CA ASN A 23 10.55 -11.12 4.00
C ASN A 23 10.38 -9.72 4.59
N PHE A 24 11.01 -9.44 5.73
CA PHE A 24 11.01 -8.12 6.34
C PHE A 24 11.59 -7.02 5.43
N LEU A 25 12.66 -7.31 4.70
CA LEU A 25 13.26 -6.37 3.74
C LEU A 25 12.35 -6.14 2.53
N ASN A 26 11.71 -7.20 2.02
CA ASN A 26 10.75 -7.13 0.92
C ASN A 26 9.50 -6.33 1.31
N ASP A 27 8.90 -6.60 2.47
CA ASP A 27 7.72 -5.87 3.00
C ASP A 27 7.98 -4.37 3.07
N ARG A 28 9.18 -3.99 3.53
CA ARG A 28 9.60 -2.59 3.58
C ARG A 28 9.81 -1.96 2.21
N SER A 29 10.31 -2.71 1.23
CA SER A 29 10.47 -2.21 -0.14
C SER A 29 9.10 -1.98 -0.80
N LEU A 30 8.21 -2.97 -0.70
CA LEU A 30 6.84 -2.88 -1.24
C LEU A 30 6.08 -1.72 -0.62
N THR A 31 6.11 -1.59 0.71
CA THR A 31 5.48 -0.46 1.41
C THR A 31 6.03 0.88 0.92
N ARG A 32 7.35 1.00 0.77
CA ARG A 32 7.99 2.23 0.28
C ARG A 32 7.55 2.55 -1.16
N GLU A 33 7.52 1.56 -2.04
CA GLU A 33 7.12 1.73 -3.44
C GLU A 33 5.64 2.11 -3.56
N SER A 34 4.75 1.48 -2.79
CA SER A 34 3.33 1.83 -2.71
C SER A 34 3.14 3.27 -2.22
N LEU A 35 3.89 3.72 -1.21
CA LEU A 35 3.85 5.10 -0.73
C LEU A 35 4.36 6.08 -1.79
N GLN A 36 5.47 5.77 -2.47
CA GLN A 36 5.97 6.59 -3.57
C GLN A 36 4.91 6.75 -4.66
N ARG A 37 4.23 5.65 -5.05
CA ARG A 37 3.15 5.69 -6.05
C ARG A 37 2.01 6.60 -5.64
N ILE A 38 1.67 6.65 -4.35
CA ILE A 38 0.62 7.54 -3.85
C ILE A 38 1.02 9.01 -4.03
N PHE A 39 2.25 9.37 -3.66
CA PHE A 39 2.74 10.74 -3.78
C PHE A 39 3.11 11.14 -5.21
N SER A 40 3.30 10.18 -6.12
CA SER A 40 3.53 10.42 -7.55
C SER A 40 2.24 10.63 -8.35
N ASN A 41 1.08 10.73 -7.70
CA ASN A 41 -0.16 11.10 -8.38
C ASN A 41 -0.14 12.60 -8.70
N GLU A 42 0.00 12.93 -9.99
CA GLU A 42 0.08 14.32 -10.49
C GLU A 42 -1.23 14.80 -11.13
N ILE A 43 -2.39 14.20 -10.80
CA ILE A 43 -3.66 14.62 -11.38
C ILE A 43 -3.97 16.06 -10.96
N ALA A 44 -4.11 16.93 -11.96
CA ALA A 44 -4.29 18.36 -11.76
C ALA A 44 -5.53 18.69 -10.92
N GLY A 45 -5.36 19.64 -10.00
CA GLY A 45 -6.42 20.10 -9.10
C GLY A 45 -6.79 19.09 -8.01
N THR A 46 -5.94 18.10 -7.75
CA THR A 46 -6.13 17.13 -6.66
C THR A 46 -5.02 17.25 -5.63
N HIS A 47 -5.35 16.99 -4.37
CA HIS A 47 -4.37 16.96 -3.28
C HIS A 47 -4.73 15.88 -2.27
N ILE A 48 -3.72 15.21 -1.71
CA ILE A 48 -3.93 14.26 -0.61
C ILE A 48 -4.09 15.06 0.68
N SER A 49 -5.30 15.11 1.21
CA SER A 49 -5.62 15.83 2.45
C SER A 49 -5.34 15.00 3.70
N ASN A 50 -5.40 13.67 3.60
CA ASN A 50 -5.12 12.79 4.72
C ASN A 50 -4.63 11.41 4.26
N MET A 51 -3.82 10.78 5.11
CA MET A 51 -3.31 9.42 4.92
C MET A 51 -3.14 8.76 6.29
N ALA A 52 -3.70 7.57 6.47
CA ALA A 52 -3.59 6.81 7.70
C ALA A 52 -3.63 5.30 7.46
N PHE A 53 -2.86 4.55 8.24
CA PHE A 53 -3.04 3.10 8.32
C PHE A 53 -4.28 2.77 9.15
N VAL A 54 -5.18 1.98 8.60
CA VAL A 54 -6.45 1.56 9.23
C VAL A 54 -6.51 0.06 9.50
N GLY A 55 -5.43 -0.65 9.17
CA GLY A 55 -5.19 -2.07 9.40
C GLY A 55 -3.69 -2.36 9.23
N GLU A 56 -3.30 -3.63 9.26
CA GLU A 56 -1.89 -4.02 9.13
C GLU A 56 -1.30 -3.67 7.76
N ASN A 57 -2.07 -3.79 6.68
CA ASN A 57 -1.64 -3.53 5.31
C ASN A 57 -2.61 -2.60 4.53
N ILE A 58 -3.59 -1.99 5.22
CA ILE A 58 -4.58 -1.11 4.59
C ILE A 58 -4.23 0.34 4.89
N LEU A 59 -3.92 1.08 3.83
CA LEU A 59 -3.69 2.51 3.87
C LEU A 59 -4.93 3.24 3.36
N ARG A 60 -5.57 4.02 4.24
CA ARG A 60 -6.64 4.93 3.85
C ARG A 60 -6.04 6.26 3.41
N ILE A 61 -6.41 6.70 2.20
CA ILE A 61 -6.11 8.04 1.71
C ILE A 61 -7.40 8.84 1.52
N GLN A 62 -7.30 10.15 1.72
CA GLN A 62 -8.32 11.13 1.36
C GLN A 62 -7.71 12.07 0.34
N VAL A 63 -8.40 12.21 -0.79
CA VAL A 63 -8.00 13.07 -1.89
C VAL A 63 -9.08 14.10 -2.10
N THR A 64 -8.71 15.36 -2.09
CA THR A 64 -9.59 16.52 -2.23
C THR A 64 -9.33 17.20 -3.56
N ALA A 65 -10.39 17.75 -4.15
CA ALA A 65 -10.34 18.43 -5.44
C ALA A 65 -11.49 19.43 -5.59
N ASP A 66 -11.28 20.47 -6.37
CA ASP A 66 -12.31 21.48 -6.66
C ASP A 66 -13.45 20.93 -7.54
N ASN A 67 -13.19 19.84 -8.26
CA ASN A 67 -14.14 19.21 -9.17
C ASN A 67 -14.18 17.68 -9.00
N SER A 68 -15.35 17.08 -9.22
CA SER A 68 -15.55 15.64 -9.09
C SER A 68 -14.92 14.82 -10.21
N THR A 69 -14.66 15.42 -11.38
CA THR A 69 -14.07 14.74 -12.54
C THR A 69 -12.64 14.30 -12.25
N SER A 70 -11.81 15.18 -11.67
CA SER A 70 -10.45 14.88 -11.25
C SER A 70 -10.40 13.73 -10.24
N LEU A 71 -11.40 13.62 -9.34
CA LEU A 71 -11.49 12.49 -8.41
C LEU A 71 -11.80 11.16 -9.11
N GLY A 72 -12.56 11.20 -10.20
CA GLY A 72 -12.77 10.03 -11.05
C GLY A 72 -11.49 9.56 -11.73
N GLU A 73 -10.63 10.48 -12.15
CA GLU A 73 -9.30 10.17 -12.68
C GLU A 73 -8.37 9.58 -11.61
N VAL A 74 -8.42 10.11 -10.38
CA VAL A 74 -7.67 9.57 -9.24
C VAL A 74 -8.07 8.13 -8.93
N LEU A 75 -9.37 7.84 -8.92
CA LEU A 75 -9.85 6.48 -8.73
C LEU A 75 -9.31 5.54 -9.81
N LYS A 76 -9.37 5.96 -11.09
CA LYS A 76 -8.83 5.18 -12.22
C LYS A 76 -7.32 4.99 -12.12
N TYR A 77 -6.58 6.01 -11.68
CA TYR A 77 -5.13 5.94 -11.49
C TYR A 77 -4.74 4.85 -10.50
N TYR A 78 -5.41 4.79 -9.33
CA TYR A 78 -5.10 3.77 -8.33
C TYR A 78 -5.64 2.38 -8.71
N GLN A 79 -6.74 2.30 -9.44
CA GLN A 79 -7.24 1.02 -10.00
C GLN A 79 -6.43 0.52 -11.20
N GLY A 80 -5.56 1.36 -11.77
CA GLY A 80 -4.87 1.09 -13.02
C GLY A 80 -3.63 0.21 -12.86
N GLY A 81 -3.78 -1.05 -13.27
CA GLY A 81 -2.81 -1.88 -14.04
C GLY A 81 -1.53 -2.37 -13.34
N ASP A 82 -0.84 -1.54 -12.60
CA ASP A 82 0.43 -1.90 -11.97
C ASP A 82 0.15 -2.32 -10.54
N ALA A 83 0.46 -3.58 -10.21
CA ALA A 83 0.05 -4.32 -9.01
C ALA A 83 0.59 -3.81 -7.65
N TYR A 84 0.75 -2.49 -7.47
CA TYR A 84 1.19 -1.85 -6.23
C TYR A 84 0.20 -1.99 -5.08
N PHE A 85 -1.09 -2.13 -5.42
CA PHE A 85 -2.16 -2.38 -4.47
C PHE A 85 -2.92 -3.62 -4.90
N ILE A 86 -3.04 -4.60 -4.01
CA ILE A 86 -3.80 -5.83 -4.29
C ILE A 86 -5.31 -5.57 -4.29
N GLN A 87 -5.74 -4.48 -3.65
CA GLN A 87 -7.12 -4.07 -3.63
C GLN A 87 -7.22 -2.55 -3.48
N VAL A 88 -8.16 -1.96 -4.23
CA VAL A 88 -8.51 -0.55 -4.15
C VAL A 88 -10.01 -0.42 -3.94
N VAL A 89 -10.43 0.05 -2.77
CA VAL A 89 -11.84 0.21 -2.40
C VAL A 89 -12.16 1.69 -2.29
N SER A 90 -13.12 2.15 -3.10
CA SER A 90 -13.69 3.49 -2.96
C SER A 90 -14.76 3.51 -1.87
N ARG A 91 -14.61 4.43 -0.92
CA ARG A 91 -15.64 4.75 0.08
C ARG A 91 -16.61 5.84 -0.40
N GLY A 92 -16.51 6.23 -1.67
CA GLY A 92 -17.34 7.24 -2.29
C GLY A 92 -16.74 8.63 -2.28
N ILE A 93 -17.44 9.54 -2.97
CA ILE A 93 -17.11 10.96 -3.06
C ILE A 93 -18.11 11.74 -2.20
N THR A 94 -17.60 12.56 -1.30
CA THR A 94 -18.39 13.47 -0.48
C THR A 94 -18.06 14.91 -0.82
N ARG A 95 -19.03 15.81 -0.71
CA ARG A 95 -18.80 17.25 -0.86
C ARG A 95 -18.59 17.89 0.51
N GLY A 96 -17.45 18.56 0.70
CA GLY A 96 -17.11 19.31 1.90
C GLY A 96 -17.91 20.60 2.03
N LYS A 97 -17.85 21.21 3.23
CA LYS A 97 -18.58 22.45 3.54
C LYS A 97 -18.08 23.64 2.73
N ASP A 98 -16.81 23.62 2.34
CA ASP A 98 -16.16 24.68 1.57
C ASP A 98 -16.39 24.54 0.06
N GLY A 99 -17.20 23.56 -0.35
CA GLY A 99 -17.56 23.32 -1.74
C GLY A 99 -16.65 22.33 -2.47
N GLU A 100 -15.49 21.99 -1.89
CA GLU A 100 -14.55 20.98 -2.37
C GLU A 100 -15.16 19.57 -2.35
N TYR A 101 -14.68 18.71 -3.25
CA TYR A 101 -15.01 17.30 -3.26
C TYR A 101 -13.89 16.50 -2.60
N GLN A 102 -14.26 15.44 -1.89
CA GLN A 102 -13.33 14.53 -1.23
C GLN A 102 -13.65 13.09 -1.63
N LEU A 103 -12.66 12.39 -2.15
CA LEU A 103 -12.67 10.95 -2.37
C LEU A 103 -11.92 10.27 -1.23
N SER A 104 -12.48 9.20 -0.67
CA SER A 104 -11.76 8.34 0.27
C SER A 104 -11.53 6.96 -0.33
N LEU A 105 -10.28 6.50 -0.28
CA LEU A 105 -9.85 5.21 -0.81
C LEU A 105 -9.17 4.40 0.29
N ASP A 106 -9.51 3.11 0.37
CA ASP A 106 -8.72 2.13 1.10
C ASP A 106 -7.86 1.38 0.08
N LEU A 107 -6.53 1.47 0.25
CA LEU A 107 -5.52 0.85 -0.59
C LEU A 107 -4.85 -0.27 0.18
N THR A 108 -4.96 -1.51 -0.30
CA THR A 108 -4.33 -2.66 0.36
C THR A 108 -2.96 -2.92 -0.26
N ILE A 109 -1.91 -2.80 0.56
CA ILE A 109 -0.52 -3.03 0.18
C ILE A 109 -0.25 -4.55 0.21
N PRO A 110 0.41 -5.12 -0.82
CA PRO A 110 0.83 -6.52 -0.78
C PRO A 110 1.83 -6.78 0.35
N GLU A 111 1.66 -7.91 1.03
CA GLU A 111 2.70 -8.47 1.89
C GLU A 111 3.73 -9.18 1.01
N GLY A 112 5.00 -9.13 1.40
CA GLY A 112 6.07 -9.87 0.73
C GLY A 112 5.81 -11.38 0.81
N GLU A 113 6.02 -12.08 -0.30
CA GLU A 113 5.86 -13.54 -0.34
C GLU A 113 6.77 -14.20 0.70
N SER A 114 6.19 -15.12 1.49
CA SER A 114 6.89 -15.86 2.56
C SER A 114 7.59 -17.13 2.09
#